data_AF-M9R5G9-F1
#
_entry.id   AF-M9R5G9-F1
#
_cell.length_a   1.000
_cell.length_b   1.000
_cell.length_c   1.000
_cell.angle_alpha   90.00
_cell.angle_beta   90.00
_cell.angle_gamma   90.00
#
_symmetry.space_group_name_H-M   'P 1'
#
loop_
_entity.id
_entity.type
_entity.pdbx_description
1 polymer ?
#
loop_
_entity_poly.entity_id
_entity_poly.type
_entity_poly.pdbx_seq_one_letter_code
_entity_poly.pdbx_strand_id
1 'polypeptide(L)'
;MSQFYLATAVMAAPCVSATFDRPLPGATDVVSFVTDVPSVQFPAFWQQGHIGEFSYKIFSNAEGVLRPTGPAQDWSIEISCDGPTQACDLGPEGAPTEDALRIASILGQCLIHADIDKTDFMPPAEPAPVSTPEDVADVIDVQATPNPAPKLSCGLFIINEATDEAVMQRLLVMAGSDPGPVDGFLGPRTFRAMDNFVVDSGWATSVDEVIILLDKLLCEHAE
;
A
#
# COMPACT_ATOMS: atom_id res chain seq x y z
N MET A 1 2.03 -44.35 41.36
CA MET A 1 2.81 -43.83 40.22
C MET A 1 1.96 -42.74 39.57
N SER A 2 2.15 -41.47 39.95
CA SER A 2 1.44 -40.36 39.32
C SER A 2 2.20 -39.93 38.08
N GLN A 3 1.61 -40.18 36.92
CA GLN A 3 2.07 -39.66 35.63
C GLN A 3 1.74 -38.17 35.57
N PHE A 4 2.78 -37.34 35.65
CA PHE A 4 2.70 -35.94 35.25
C PHE A 4 2.61 -35.90 33.72
N TYR A 5 1.42 -35.57 33.20
CA TYR A 5 1.29 -35.10 31.83
C TYR A 5 1.87 -33.70 31.77
N LEU A 6 3.08 -33.56 31.22
CA LEU A 6 3.60 -32.28 30.76
C LEU A 6 2.78 -31.88 29.54
N ALA A 7 1.85 -30.94 29.73
CA ALA A 7 1.25 -30.22 28.61
C ALA A 7 2.39 -29.43 27.95
N THR A 8 2.88 -29.90 26.81
CA THR A 8 3.69 -29.08 25.91
C THR A 8 2.81 -27.92 25.46
N ALA A 9 3.05 -26.74 26.01
CA ALA A 9 2.55 -25.49 25.44
C ALA A 9 3.15 -25.39 24.04
N VAL A 10 2.32 -25.61 23.02
CA VAL A 10 2.64 -25.19 21.66
C VAL A 10 2.66 -23.66 21.74
N MET A 11 3.84 -23.07 21.78
CA MET A 11 4.00 -21.62 21.64
C MET A 11 3.43 -21.29 20.25
N ALA A 12 2.27 -20.63 20.23
CA ALA A 12 1.72 -20.12 18.99
C ALA A 12 2.80 -19.24 18.33
N ALA A 13 3.10 -19.53 17.07
CA ALA A 13 4.13 -18.81 16.35
C ALA A 13 3.60 -17.41 16.05
N PRO A 14 4.40 -16.35 16.27
CA PRO A 14 3.95 -14.98 16.05
C PRO A 14 3.44 -14.84 14.61
N CYS A 15 2.38 -14.04 14.44
CA CYS A 15 1.72 -13.85 13.14
C CYS A 15 2.66 -13.22 12.11
N VAL A 16 3.73 -12.55 12.54
CA VAL A 16 4.88 -12.18 11.72
C VAL A 16 6.15 -12.72 12.36
N SER A 17 7.07 -13.26 11.55
CA SER A 17 8.36 -13.73 12.07
C SER A 17 9.29 -12.55 12.33
N ALA A 18 10.26 -12.72 13.23
CA ALA A 18 11.29 -11.70 13.50
C ALA A 18 12.11 -11.32 12.26
N THR A 19 12.13 -12.19 11.26
CA THR A 19 12.80 -12.01 9.96
C THR A 19 11.85 -11.67 8.82
N PHE A 20 10.55 -11.51 9.09
CA PHE A 20 9.50 -11.17 8.12
C PHE A 20 9.42 -12.11 6.91
N ASP A 21 9.98 -13.31 6.99
CA ASP A 21 9.90 -14.40 6.03
C ASP A 21 8.54 -15.13 6.04
N ARG A 22 7.74 -14.89 7.07
CA ARG A 22 6.34 -15.34 7.15
C ARG A 22 5.40 -14.20 6.76
N PRO A 23 4.50 -14.39 5.79
CA PRO A 23 3.47 -13.41 5.45
C PRO A 23 2.43 -13.29 6.56
N LEU A 24 1.89 -12.08 6.73
CA LEU A 24 0.72 -11.86 7.59
C LEU A 24 -0.44 -12.79 7.23
N PRO A 25 -1.16 -13.37 8.21
CA PRO A 25 -2.32 -14.19 7.93
C PRO A 25 -3.38 -13.45 7.11
N GLY A 26 -3.81 -14.03 6.00
CA GLY A 26 -4.83 -13.43 5.13
C GLY A 26 -4.31 -12.37 4.17
N ALA A 27 -3.02 -12.02 4.24
CA ALA A 27 -2.42 -11.09 3.29
C ALA A 27 -2.20 -11.73 1.91
N THR A 28 -2.38 -10.94 0.85
CA THR A 28 -2.01 -11.27 -0.53
C THR A 28 -0.86 -10.38 -1.00
N ASP A 29 -0.22 -10.79 -2.10
CA ASP A 29 0.83 -10.00 -2.78
C ASP A 29 1.98 -9.59 -1.85
N VAL A 30 2.31 -10.48 -0.91
CA VAL A 30 3.27 -10.21 0.14
C VAL A 30 4.70 -10.28 -0.40
N VAL A 31 5.45 -9.20 -0.18
CA VAL A 31 6.88 -9.11 -0.48
C VAL A 31 7.65 -8.72 0.78
N SER A 32 8.71 -9.46 1.06
CA SER A 32 9.62 -9.20 2.17
C SER A 32 10.94 -8.66 1.64
N PHE A 33 11.49 -7.69 2.36
CA PHE A 33 12.72 -7.00 1.99
C PHE A 33 13.75 -7.12 3.11
N VAL A 34 15.01 -7.13 2.70
CA VAL A 34 16.18 -7.16 3.57
C VAL A 34 17.14 -6.07 3.09
N THR A 35 17.62 -5.22 4.01
CA THR A 35 18.74 -4.32 3.75
C THR A 35 19.99 -4.79 4.49
N ASP A 36 21.11 -4.88 3.78
CA ASP A 36 22.39 -5.31 4.32
C ASP A 36 23.02 -4.25 5.27
N VAL A 37 22.56 -2.99 5.19
CA VAL A 37 23.05 -1.89 6.04
C VAL A 37 21.85 -1.17 6.66
N PRO A 38 21.51 -1.47 7.93
CA PRO A 38 20.44 -0.79 8.64
C PRO A 38 20.76 0.70 8.80
N SER A 39 19.81 1.57 8.51
CA SER A 39 19.91 3.00 8.82
C SER A 39 18.66 3.48 9.55
N VAL A 40 18.71 4.69 10.11
CA VAL A 40 17.55 5.31 10.76
C VAL A 40 16.34 5.42 9.80
N GLN A 41 16.59 5.53 8.50
CA GLN A 41 15.54 5.65 7.47
C GLN A 41 15.11 4.31 6.86
N PHE A 42 15.92 3.25 7.02
CA PHE A 42 15.66 1.94 6.41
C PHE A 42 15.87 0.83 7.44
N PRO A 43 14.78 0.33 8.06
CA PRO A 43 14.83 -0.83 8.94
C PRO A 43 15.43 -2.03 8.20
N ALA A 44 16.19 -2.85 8.93
CA ALA A 44 16.89 -4.01 8.39
C ALA A 44 15.97 -4.98 7.62
N PHE A 45 14.72 -5.10 8.07
CA PHE A 45 13.70 -5.98 7.48
C PHE A 45 12.35 -5.29 7.48
N TRP A 46 11.61 -5.44 6.39
CA TRP A 46 10.20 -5.05 6.34
C TRP A 46 9.42 -5.97 5.39
N GLN A 47 8.12 -6.00 5.58
CA GLN A 47 7.18 -6.71 4.71
C GLN A 47 6.07 -5.76 4.27
N GLN A 48 5.63 -5.91 3.04
CA GLN A 48 4.44 -5.23 2.54
C GLN A 48 3.54 -6.22 1.81
N GLY A 49 2.26 -5.92 1.74
CA GLY A 49 1.25 -6.77 1.10
C GLY A 49 -0.11 -6.11 1.14
N HIS A 50 -1.15 -6.87 0.87
CA HIS A 50 -2.54 -6.38 0.85
C HIS A 50 -3.40 -7.21 1.80
N ILE A 51 -4.32 -6.58 2.52
CA ILE A 51 -5.34 -7.22 3.33
C ILE A 51 -6.68 -6.61 2.95
N GLY A 52 -7.50 -7.35 2.20
CA GLY A 52 -8.74 -6.80 1.64
C GLY A 52 -8.45 -5.64 0.68
N GLU A 53 -9.01 -4.47 0.97
CA GLU A 53 -8.85 -3.22 0.21
C GLU A 53 -7.77 -2.28 0.79
N PHE A 54 -6.93 -2.81 1.68
CA PHE A 54 -5.86 -2.06 2.32
C PHE A 54 -4.49 -2.60 1.92
N SER A 55 -3.55 -1.70 1.65
CA SER A 55 -2.14 -2.01 1.55
C SER A 55 -1.48 -1.77 2.90
N TYR A 56 -0.62 -2.69 3.33
CA TYR A 56 0.14 -2.55 4.56
C TYR A 56 1.64 -2.58 4.29
N LYS A 57 2.39 -1.93 5.18
CA LYS A 57 3.83 -2.10 5.33
C LYS A 57 4.15 -2.20 6.82
N ILE A 58 4.94 -3.19 7.22
CA ILE A 58 5.32 -3.44 8.61
C ILE A 58 6.82 -3.67 8.71
N PHE A 59 7.41 -3.21 9.79
CA PHE A 59 8.85 -3.10 9.96
C PHE A 59 9.33 -3.82 11.22
N SER A 60 10.59 -4.27 11.20
CA SER A 60 11.18 -5.02 12.33
C SER A 60 11.38 -4.23 13.61
N ASN A 61 11.25 -2.90 13.56
CA ASN A 61 11.28 -2.01 14.72
C ASN A 61 9.89 -1.82 15.37
N ALA A 62 8.92 -2.69 15.05
CA ALA A 62 7.56 -2.65 15.57
C ALA A 62 6.76 -1.42 15.13
N GLU A 63 7.06 -0.92 13.93
CA GLU A 63 6.29 0.12 13.25
C GLU A 63 5.53 -0.46 12.05
N GLY A 64 4.52 0.27 11.58
CA GLY A 64 3.79 -0.08 10.38
C GLY A 64 2.96 1.08 9.84
N VAL A 65 2.49 0.92 8.61
CA VAL A 65 1.59 1.86 7.93
C VAL A 65 0.51 1.07 7.21
N LEU A 66 -0.74 1.51 7.34
CA LEU A 66 -1.89 1.02 6.59
C LEU A 66 -2.45 2.13 5.70
N ARG A 67 -2.75 1.81 4.44
CA ARG A 67 -3.33 2.75 3.46
C ARG A 67 -4.41 2.07 2.63
N PRO A 68 -5.39 2.79 2.10
CA PRO A 68 -6.33 2.25 1.12
C PRO A 68 -5.60 1.92 -0.20
N THR A 69 -6.08 0.92 -0.93
CA THR A 69 -5.59 0.63 -2.31
C THR A 69 -6.37 1.41 -3.38
N GLY A 70 -7.49 2.04 -3.03
CA GLY A 70 -8.36 2.75 -3.97
C GLY A 70 -8.03 4.26 -4.06
N PRO A 71 -8.10 4.87 -5.26
CA PRO A 71 -7.67 6.25 -5.49
C PRO A 71 -8.59 7.32 -4.87
N ALA A 72 -9.80 6.95 -4.44
CA ALA A 72 -10.77 7.89 -3.87
C ALA A 72 -10.56 8.16 -2.36
N GLN A 73 -9.58 7.48 -1.74
CA GLN A 73 -9.38 7.51 -0.30
C GLN A 73 -7.96 8.01 0.00
N ASP A 74 -7.87 9.21 0.57
CA ASP A 74 -6.60 9.82 0.99
C ASP A 74 -6.53 9.83 2.52
N TRP A 75 -6.28 8.66 3.09
CA TRP A 75 -6.04 8.48 4.53
C TRP A 75 -4.88 7.51 4.74
N SER A 76 -4.22 7.63 5.89
CA SER A 76 -3.18 6.72 6.33
C SER A 76 -3.35 6.42 7.82
N ILE A 77 -2.85 5.28 8.28
CA ILE A 77 -2.73 4.99 9.70
C ILE A 77 -1.30 4.55 9.96
N GLU A 78 -0.57 5.36 10.73
CA GLU A 78 0.72 4.97 11.29
C GLU A 78 0.51 4.12 12.54
N ILE A 79 1.34 3.09 12.69
CA ILE A 79 1.33 2.15 13.80
C ILE A 79 2.71 2.19 14.42
N SER A 80 2.78 2.48 15.72
CA SER A 80 4.03 2.41 16.48
C SER A 80 3.79 1.61 17.74
N CYS A 81 4.55 0.54 17.92
CA CYS A 81 4.37 -0.37 19.05
C CYS A 81 5.62 -0.41 19.93
N ASP A 82 5.39 -0.40 21.24
CA ASP A 82 6.41 -0.61 22.24
C ASP A 82 6.30 -2.05 22.79
N GLY A 83 7.27 -2.88 22.41
CA GLY A 83 7.33 -4.28 22.83
C GLY A 83 7.34 -4.48 24.35
N PRO A 84 8.15 -3.74 25.14
CA PRO A 84 8.17 -3.84 26.59
C PRO A 84 6.84 -3.54 27.30
N THR A 85 6.10 -2.54 26.84
CA THR A 85 4.80 -2.13 27.41
C THR A 85 3.62 -2.86 26.81
N GLN A 86 3.84 -3.63 25.73
CA GLN A 86 2.80 -4.29 24.94
C GLN A 86 1.68 -3.33 24.53
N ALA A 87 2.05 -2.09 24.22
CA ALA A 87 1.14 -1.04 23.80
C ALA A 87 1.48 -0.62 22.37
N CYS A 88 0.44 -0.26 21.61
CA CYS A 88 0.59 0.31 20.28
C CYS A 88 -0.20 1.61 20.22
N ASP A 89 0.45 2.65 19.69
CA ASP A 89 -0.17 3.90 19.32
C ASP A 89 -0.55 3.84 17.83
N LEU A 90 -1.78 4.28 17.54
CA LEU A 90 -2.29 4.43 16.18
C LEU A 90 -2.41 5.91 15.86
N GLY A 91 -1.75 6.36 14.81
CA GLY A 91 -1.78 7.73 14.29
C GLY A 91 -2.58 7.80 13.00
N PRO A 92 -3.93 7.91 13.04
CA PRO A 92 -4.72 8.09 11.84
C PRO A 92 -4.59 9.51 11.28
N GLU A 93 -4.33 9.62 9.98
CA GLU A 93 -4.41 10.86 9.22
C GLU A 93 -5.54 10.79 8.20
N GLY A 94 -6.30 11.88 8.07
CA GLY A 94 -7.50 11.91 7.22
C GLY A 94 -8.70 11.25 7.90
N ALA A 95 -9.50 10.50 7.11
CA ALA A 95 -10.73 9.87 7.57
C ALA A 95 -10.74 8.35 7.25
N PRO A 96 -9.93 7.54 7.98
CA PRO A 96 -9.94 6.10 7.82
C PRO A 96 -11.29 5.49 8.23
N THR A 97 -11.66 4.39 7.60
CA THR A 97 -12.86 3.63 7.95
C THR A 97 -12.70 2.90 9.29
N GLU A 98 -13.81 2.52 9.93
CA GLU A 98 -13.76 1.71 11.16
C GLU A 98 -13.05 0.37 10.92
N ASP A 99 -13.24 -0.24 9.75
CA ASP A 99 -12.53 -1.45 9.35
C ASP A 99 -11.02 -1.22 9.20
N ALA A 100 -10.59 -0.07 8.66
CA ALA A 100 -9.17 0.26 8.58
C ALA A 100 -8.55 0.40 9.98
N LEU A 101 -9.22 1.06 10.92
CA LEU A 101 -8.77 1.18 12.31
C LEU A 101 -8.70 -0.19 13.00
N ARG A 102 -9.67 -1.06 12.74
CA ARG A 102 -9.67 -2.45 13.23
C ARG A 102 -8.48 -3.23 12.71
N ILE A 103 -8.23 -3.21 11.40
CA ILE A 103 -7.09 -3.88 10.77
C ILE A 103 -5.76 -3.32 11.31
N ALA A 104 -5.63 -2.00 11.45
CA ALA A 104 -4.45 -1.37 12.03
C ALA A 104 -4.19 -1.82 13.48
N SER A 105 -5.25 -1.97 14.29
CA SER A 105 -5.13 -2.52 15.65
C SER A 105 -4.62 -3.96 15.66
N ILE A 106 -5.15 -4.81 14.78
CA ILE A 106 -4.72 -6.21 14.64
C ILE A 106 -3.25 -6.28 14.17
N LEU A 107 -2.86 -5.42 13.22
CA LEU A 107 -1.47 -5.30 12.79
C LEU A 107 -0.54 -4.91 13.96
N GLY A 108 -0.96 -3.96 14.80
CA GLY A 108 -0.21 -3.58 16.00
C GLY A 108 -0.05 -4.75 16.98
N GLN A 109 -1.14 -5.48 17.25
CA GLN A 109 -1.12 -6.70 18.07
C GLN A 109 -0.13 -7.73 17.51
N CYS A 110 -0.08 -7.85 16.18
CA CYS A 110 0.88 -8.72 15.52
C CYS A 110 2.34 -8.33 15.76
N LEU A 111 2.65 -7.03 15.70
CA LEU A 111 4.00 -6.51 15.92
C LEU A 111 4.50 -6.76 17.37
N ILE A 112 3.59 -6.78 18.34
CA ILE A 112 3.90 -7.12 19.74
C ILE A 112 3.73 -8.61 20.08
N HIS A 113 3.71 -9.47 19.06
CA HIS A 113 3.66 -10.93 19.18
C HIS A 113 2.41 -11.46 19.89
N ALA A 114 1.27 -10.77 19.77
CA ALA A 114 -0.01 -11.35 20.15
C ALA A 114 -0.37 -12.52 19.22
N ASP A 115 -1.12 -13.47 19.75
CA ASP A 115 -1.61 -14.62 18.99
C ASP A 115 -2.81 -14.17 18.15
N ILE A 116 -2.59 -14.01 16.84
CA ILE A 116 -3.56 -13.49 15.86
C ILE A 116 -3.65 -14.48 14.69
N ASP A 117 -4.86 -14.80 14.28
CA ASP A 117 -5.14 -15.70 13.17
C ASP A 117 -5.75 -14.99 11.95
N LYS A 118 -5.97 -15.74 10.86
CA LYS A 118 -6.54 -15.20 9.63
C LYS A 118 -7.97 -14.67 9.81
N THR A 119 -8.74 -15.26 10.72
CA THR A 119 -10.14 -14.88 10.95
C THR A 119 -10.25 -13.53 11.63
N ASP A 120 -9.25 -13.13 12.41
CA ASP A 120 -9.17 -11.78 12.96
C ASP A 120 -9.11 -10.71 11.87
N PHE A 121 -8.44 -10.98 10.74
CA PHE A 121 -8.37 -10.03 9.62
C PHE A 121 -9.64 -10.00 8.76
N MET A 122 -10.55 -10.96 8.90
CA MET A 122 -11.79 -10.96 8.14
C MET A 122 -12.75 -9.89 8.70
N PRO A 123 -13.53 -9.20 7.85
CA PRO A 123 -14.63 -8.38 8.32
C PRO A 123 -15.53 -9.22 9.23
N PRO A 124 -16.08 -8.64 10.33
CA PRO A 124 -17.12 -9.31 11.10
C PRO A 124 -18.18 -9.81 10.13
N ALA A 125 -18.64 -11.05 10.29
CA ALA A 125 -19.71 -11.59 9.45
C ALA A 125 -20.92 -10.66 9.54
N GLU A 126 -21.09 -9.84 8.51
CA GLU A 126 -22.15 -8.88 8.42
C GLU A 126 -23.46 -9.67 8.51
N PRO A 127 -24.38 -9.33 9.43
CA PRO A 127 -25.69 -9.95 9.41
C PRO A 127 -26.29 -9.68 8.03
N ALA A 128 -26.74 -10.76 7.37
CA ALA A 128 -27.17 -10.75 5.97
C ALA A 128 -28.01 -9.50 5.64
N PRO A 129 -27.76 -8.84 4.48
CA PRO A 129 -28.45 -7.62 4.12
C PRO A 129 -29.95 -7.88 4.04
N VAL A 130 -30.70 -7.20 4.90
CA VAL A 130 -32.16 -7.09 4.77
C VAL A 130 -32.41 -6.31 3.49
N SER A 131 -32.87 -7.03 2.47
CA SER A 131 -33.27 -6.48 1.19
C SER A 131 -34.58 -5.71 1.36
N THR A 132 -34.56 -4.42 1.05
CA THR A 132 -35.76 -3.65 0.71
C THR A 132 -35.73 -3.32 -0.78
N PRO A 133 -36.82 -3.57 -1.54
CA PRO A 133 -36.84 -3.33 -2.97
C PRO A 133 -37.11 -1.86 -3.35
N GLU A 134 -36.61 -1.56 -4.54
CA GLU A 134 -36.56 -0.35 -5.39
C GLU A 134 -37.77 0.61 -5.44
N ASP A 135 -37.47 1.89 -5.70
CA ASP A 135 -37.99 2.75 -6.80
C ASP A 135 -37.49 4.21 -6.53
N VAL A 136 -37.05 5.08 -7.46
CA VAL A 136 -37.51 5.41 -8.82
C VAL A 136 -36.39 6.13 -9.61
N ALA A 137 -36.51 6.07 -10.95
CA ALA A 137 -35.69 6.65 -12.02
C ALA A 137 -35.43 8.18 -12.00
N ASP A 138 -34.37 8.64 -12.68
CA ASP A 138 -34.49 9.39 -13.95
C ASP A 138 -33.12 9.59 -14.67
N VAL A 139 -33.21 9.83 -15.98
CA VAL A 139 -32.17 9.76 -17.03
C VAL A 139 -31.53 11.13 -17.29
N ILE A 140 -30.22 11.20 -17.61
CA ILE A 140 -29.70 12.21 -18.56
C ILE A 140 -28.62 11.60 -19.49
N ASP A 141 -28.94 11.72 -20.79
CA ASP A 141 -28.14 11.52 -22.00
C ASP A 141 -27.11 12.65 -22.20
N VAL A 142 -25.87 12.32 -22.56
CA VAL A 142 -24.91 13.31 -23.11
C VAL A 142 -24.34 12.80 -24.42
N GLN A 143 -24.70 13.51 -25.48
CA GLN A 143 -24.30 13.31 -26.86
C GLN A 143 -22.79 13.53 -27.09
N ALA A 144 -22.23 12.66 -27.92
CA ALA A 144 -20.93 12.82 -28.55
C ALA A 144 -20.97 13.92 -29.65
N THR A 145 -19.94 14.76 -29.69
CA THR A 145 -19.61 15.58 -30.86
C THR A 145 -18.29 15.09 -31.48
N PRO A 146 -18.11 15.19 -32.81
CA PRO A 146 -16.85 14.82 -33.46
C PRO A 146 -15.97 16.05 -33.76
N ASN A 147 -14.65 15.79 -33.82
CA ASN A 147 -13.60 16.44 -34.65
C ASN A 147 -12.64 17.42 -33.92
N PRO A 148 -11.36 17.58 -34.36
CA PRO A 148 -10.43 16.72 -35.11
C PRO A 148 -9.17 16.33 -34.29
N ALA A 149 -8.43 15.30 -34.73
CA ALA A 149 -7.01 15.08 -34.37
C ALA A 149 -6.11 15.34 -35.61
N PRO A 150 -4.78 15.51 -35.52
CA PRO A 150 -3.93 15.42 -34.32
C PRO A 150 -2.96 16.62 -34.14
N LYS A 151 -2.69 17.01 -32.90
CA LYS A 151 -1.37 17.57 -32.53
C LYS A 151 -0.59 16.43 -31.88
N LEU A 152 0.71 16.35 -32.19
CA LEU A 152 1.59 15.25 -31.78
C LEU A 152 1.39 14.90 -30.30
N SER A 153 1.07 13.63 -30.08
CA SER A 153 0.73 13.04 -28.81
C SER A 153 1.97 12.92 -27.92
N CYS A 154 2.14 13.85 -26.99
CA CYS A 154 3.20 13.84 -25.98
C CYS A 154 2.64 13.42 -24.61
N GLY A 155 3.55 13.04 -23.71
CA GLY A 155 3.23 12.78 -22.30
C GLY A 155 2.17 11.70 -22.09
N LEU A 156 1.19 11.99 -21.24
CA LEU A 156 0.11 11.09 -20.84
C LEU A 156 -0.77 10.62 -22.01
N PHE A 157 -0.86 11.39 -23.10
CA PHE A 157 -1.77 11.09 -24.21
C PHE A 157 -1.44 9.78 -24.95
N ILE A 158 -0.23 9.23 -24.79
CA ILE A 158 0.18 7.98 -25.43
C ILE A 158 0.29 6.79 -24.47
N ILE A 159 0.02 6.99 -23.19
CA ILE A 159 0.24 5.98 -22.15
C ILE A 159 -1.09 5.30 -21.82
N ASN A 160 -1.06 3.96 -21.74
CA ASN A 160 -2.21 3.13 -21.39
C ASN A 160 -1.79 2.08 -20.35
N GLU A 161 -1.24 2.53 -19.22
CA GLU A 161 -0.90 1.64 -18.12
C GLU A 161 -2.08 1.50 -17.14
N ALA A 162 -2.09 0.41 -16.38
CA ALA A 162 -3.21 0.05 -15.51
C ALA A 162 -3.25 0.84 -14.19
N THR A 163 -2.14 1.45 -13.76
CA THR A 163 -2.03 2.22 -12.51
C THR A 163 -1.21 3.48 -12.71
N ASP A 164 -1.41 4.47 -11.84
CA ASP A 164 -0.68 5.74 -11.91
C ASP A 164 0.83 5.55 -11.65
N GLU A 165 1.22 4.60 -10.81
CA GLU A 165 2.62 4.23 -10.61
C GLU A 165 3.25 3.70 -11.90
N ALA A 166 2.53 2.84 -12.63
CA ALA A 166 2.98 2.32 -13.92
C ALA A 166 3.00 3.44 -14.97
N VAL A 167 2.03 4.35 -14.97
CA VAL A 167 2.03 5.56 -15.80
C VAL A 167 3.26 6.40 -15.52
N MET A 168 3.57 6.69 -14.25
CA MET A 168 4.75 7.45 -13.85
C MET A 168 6.04 6.75 -14.26
N GLN A 169 6.17 5.45 -14.03
CA GLN A 169 7.32 4.66 -14.50
C GLN A 169 7.48 4.76 -16.02
N ARG A 170 6.38 4.68 -16.79
CA ARG A 170 6.43 4.87 -18.25
C ARG A 170 6.87 6.28 -18.63
N LEU A 171 6.37 7.32 -17.95
CA LEU A 171 6.78 8.71 -18.17
C LEU A 171 8.28 8.93 -17.86
N LEU A 172 8.79 8.33 -16.79
CA LEU A 172 10.22 8.37 -16.45
C LEU A 172 11.08 7.74 -17.55
N VAL A 173 10.65 6.61 -18.13
CA VAL A 173 11.32 5.99 -19.29
C VAL A 173 11.31 6.93 -20.49
N MET A 174 10.17 7.56 -20.79
CA MET A 174 10.05 8.50 -21.89
C MET A 174 10.93 9.75 -21.69
N ALA A 175 11.11 10.18 -20.44
CA ALA A 175 11.99 11.29 -20.07
C ALA A 175 13.49 10.89 -20.02
N GLY A 176 13.83 9.65 -20.36
CA GLY A 176 15.22 9.17 -20.46
C GLY A 176 15.82 8.65 -19.15
N SER A 177 15.01 8.49 -18.10
CA SER A 177 15.40 7.87 -16.83
C SER A 177 15.08 6.37 -16.81
N ASP A 178 15.70 5.62 -15.90
CA ASP A 178 15.54 4.17 -15.78
C ASP A 178 14.91 3.80 -14.43
N PRO A 179 13.56 3.71 -14.36
CA PRO A 179 12.86 3.34 -13.13
C PRO A 179 12.88 1.84 -12.83
N GLY A 180 13.46 1.01 -13.71
CA GLY A 180 13.26 -0.43 -13.71
C GLY A 180 12.04 -0.86 -14.56
N PRO A 181 11.41 -2.00 -14.24
CA PRO A 181 10.20 -2.46 -14.93
C PRO A 181 9.05 -1.44 -14.81
N VAL A 182 8.17 -1.42 -15.81
CA VAL A 182 6.88 -0.71 -15.76
C VAL A 182 5.83 -1.70 -15.28
N ASP A 183 5.74 -1.86 -13.97
CA ASP A 183 4.95 -2.88 -13.30
C ASP A 183 4.02 -2.32 -12.21
N GLY A 184 4.04 -1.01 -12.00
CA GLY A 184 3.27 -0.35 -10.95
C GLY A 184 3.92 -0.43 -9.56
N PHE A 185 5.11 -1.03 -9.43
CA PHE A 185 5.81 -1.16 -8.16
C PHE A 185 6.97 -0.17 -8.07
N LEU A 186 6.82 0.84 -7.21
CA LEU A 186 7.86 1.86 -7.01
C LEU A 186 9.03 1.27 -6.22
N GLY A 187 10.11 0.90 -6.91
CA GLY A 187 11.31 0.35 -6.30
C GLY A 187 12.42 1.39 -6.12
N PRO A 188 13.56 1.00 -5.53
CA PRO A 188 14.73 1.89 -5.41
C PRO A 188 15.21 2.48 -6.74
N ARG A 189 15.04 1.74 -7.86
CA ARG A 189 15.34 2.26 -9.20
C ARG A 189 14.34 3.32 -9.63
N THR A 190 13.08 3.16 -9.29
CA THR A 190 12.03 4.15 -9.57
C THR A 190 12.27 5.43 -8.80
N PHE A 191 12.58 5.39 -7.50
CA PHE A 191 12.93 6.60 -6.74
C PHE A 191 14.19 7.26 -7.26
N ARG A 192 15.24 6.48 -7.54
CA ARG A 192 16.46 7.05 -8.15
C ARG A 192 16.20 7.69 -9.52
N ALA A 193 15.24 7.18 -10.29
CA ALA A 193 14.81 7.80 -11.53
C ALA A 193 14.00 9.09 -11.30
N MET A 194 13.20 9.15 -10.23
CA MET A 194 12.45 10.34 -9.80
C MET A 194 13.37 11.45 -9.30
N ASP A 195 14.51 11.12 -8.66
CA ASP A 195 15.51 12.09 -8.17
C ASP A 195 16.07 13.01 -9.26
N ASN A 196 15.97 12.62 -10.54
CA ASN A 196 16.34 13.46 -11.67
C ASN A 196 15.39 14.66 -11.88
N PHE A 197 14.21 14.63 -11.24
CA PHE A 197 13.12 15.60 -11.45
C PHE A 197 12.59 16.19 -10.13
N VAL A 198 12.60 15.42 -9.04
CA VAL A 198 12.15 15.83 -7.71
C VAL A 198 13.21 15.47 -6.69
N VAL A 199 13.63 16.44 -5.87
CA VAL A 199 14.71 16.24 -4.88
C VAL A 199 14.26 15.32 -3.75
N ASP A 200 15.15 14.42 -3.33
CA ASP A 200 14.95 13.46 -2.22
C ASP A 200 13.66 12.66 -2.37
N SER A 201 13.43 12.14 -3.57
CA SER A 201 12.22 11.42 -3.90
C SER A 201 12.16 10.05 -3.20
N GLY A 202 10.95 9.62 -2.89
CA GLY A 202 10.70 8.40 -2.13
C GLY A 202 9.21 8.10 -2.00
N TRP A 203 8.85 7.30 -1.00
CA TRP A 203 7.47 6.84 -0.82
C TRP A 203 6.47 7.93 -0.41
N ALA A 204 6.95 9.05 0.12
CA ALA A 204 6.14 10.22 0.45
C ALA A 204 5.97 11.17 -0.75
N THR A 205 6.69 10.95 -1.84
CA THR A 205 6.56 11.76 -3.04
C THR A 205 5.25 11.43 -3.73
N SER A 206 4.44 12.47 -3.96
CA SER A 206 3.17 12.33 -4.65
C SER A 206 3.39 11.85 -6.09
N VAL A 207 2.81 10.69 -6.42
CA VAL A 207 2.85 10.12 -7.76
C VAL A 207 2.17 11.05 -8.75
N ASP A 208 1.01 11.62 -8.38
CA ASP A 208 0.25 12.55 -9.21
C ASP A 208 1.05 13.81 -9.54
N GLU A 209 1.72 14.40 -8.56
CA GLU A 209 2.54 15.61 -8.77
C GLU A 209 3.71 15.33 -9.71
N VAL A 210 4.33 14.15 -9.58
CA VAL A 210 5.44 13.73 -10.45
C VAL A 210 4.94 13.45 -11.86
N ILE A 211 3.76 12.84 -12.01
CA ILE A 211 3.11 12.63 -13.31
C ILE A 211 2.85 13.97 -13.99
N ILE A 212 2.26 14.95 -13.29
CA ILE A 212 1.99 16.29 -13.83
C ILE A 212 3.28 16.97 -14.27
N LEU A 213 4.34 16.85 -13.46
CA LEU A 213 5.66 17.42 -13.77
C LEU A 213 6.25 16.79 -15.04
N LEU A 214 6.24 15.46 -15.14
CA LEU A 214 6.82 14.72 -16.27
C LEU A 214 6.02 14.93 -17.56
N ASP A 215 4.69 14.93 -17.48
CA ASP A 215 3.81 15.20 -18.62
C ASP A 215 4.11 16.58 -19.23
N LYS A 216 4.19 17.60 -18.37
CA LYS A 216 4.56 18.96 -18.77
C LYS A 216 5.94 19.00 -19.43
N LEU A 217 6.95 18.39 -18.81
CA LEU A 217 8.32 18.36 -19.34
C LEU A 217 8.38 17.70 -20.73
N LEU A 218 7.71 16.56 -20.89
CA LEU A 218 7.69 15.82 -22.15
C LEU A 218 6.96 16.57 -23.27
N CYS A 219 5.96 17.36 -22.92
CA CYS A 219 5.24 18.18 -23.89
C CYS A 219 5.94 19.50 -24.23
N GLU A 220 6.75 20.06 -23.33
CA GLU A 220 7.60 21.23 -23.64
C GLU A 220 8.77 20.89 -24.58
N HIS A 221 9.26 19.64 -24.56
CA HIS A 221 10.33 19.17 -25.45
C HIS A 221 9.86 18.64 -26.81
N ALA A 222 8.55 18.69 -27.10
CA ALA A 222 7.95 18.17 -28.32
C ALA A 222 7.81 19.21 -29.46
N GLU A 223 8.33 20.44 -29.27
CA GLU A 223 8.34 21.54 -30.25
C GLU A 223 9.63 21.62 -31.10
#